data_AF-A0A9C9Y525-F1
#
_entry.id   AF-A0A9C9Y525-F1
#
_cell.length_a   1.000
_cell.length_b   1.000
_cell.length_c   1.000
_cell.angle_alpha   90.00
_cell.angle_beta   90.00
_cell.angle_gamma   90.00
#
_symmetry.space_group_name_H-M   'P 1'
#
loop_
_entity.id
_entity.type
_entity.pdbx_description
1 polymer ?
#
loop_
_entity_poly.entity_id
_entity_poly.type
_entity_poly.pdbx_seq_one_letter_code
_entity_poly.pdbx_strand_id
1 'polypeptide(L)'
;MKTFILYLFIGMIGILSLSCQNSKSTETSNLATNIDQNTSPKLKRYSLKSGIVKYKSKINGKVMGSTITGNGTEEVYFKDWGAKELKKSDEKKVTHINIFGQKKTEVSETHTIDKLDNGKSYNVDLKNKVIYVQKDPALAMVKTFGNGDVEASGKKMLESMGGKQVGKEKILGYNCDVWEIPGGKQWIYKGIPLKLQMTVMGVTTTKEATDAKFNVDVPEKYFNLPDYPIQELDTGGMSLSDEDAQIDPKDLDMIKKMSFEDYKKMLQQDDPEAYKQMSPNDLKMSYQLMQKMAQQMGQ
;
A
#
# COMPACT_ATOMS: atom_id res chain seq x y z
N MET A 1 0.93 -7.68 -23.20
CA MET A 1 0.01 -8.30 -22.23
C MET A 1 0.63 -9.47 -21.44
N LYS A 2 1.96 -9.73 -21.48
CA LYS A 2 2.58 -10.93 -20.87
C LYS A 2 3.39 -10.68 -19.59
N THR A 3 3.37 -9.46 -19.04
CA THR A 3 4.23 -9.06 -17.91
C THR A 3 3.46 -8.37 -16.78
N PHE A 4 2.13 -8.33 -16.88
CA PHE A 4 1.29 -7.37 -16.15
C PHE A 4 0.66 -7.90 -14.86
N ILE A 5 0.70 -9.21 -14.62
CA ILE A 5 -0.01 -9.83 -13.49
C ILE A 5 0.93 -10.26 -12.34
N LEU A 6 2.23 -10.40 -12.60
CA LEU A 6 3.17 -11.04 -11.66
C LEU A 6 3.63 -10.15 -10.48
N TYR A 7 3.42 -8.83 -10.53
CA TYR A 7 4.01 -7.93 -9.53
C TYR A 7 3.15 -7.68 -8.29
N LEU A 8 1.96 -8.27 -8.20
CA LEU A 8 1.07 -8.06 -7.05
C LEU A 8 1.33 -9.01 -5.86
N PHE A 9 2.19 -10.03 -5.98
CA PHE A 9 2.42 -10.99 -4.90
C PHE A 9 3.86 -11.48 -4.61
N ILE A 10 4.89 -11.09 -5.35
CA ILE A 10 6.28 -11.54 -5.07
C ILE A 10 7.23 -10.35 -5.02
N GLY A 11 7.40 -9.77 -3.83
CA GLY A 11 8.53 -8.90 -3.53
C GLY A 11 9.75 -9.71 -3.12
N MET A 12 10.85 -9.53 -3.85
CA MET A 12 12.21 -10.07 -3.64
C MET A 12 12.50 -11.52 -4.05
N ILE A 13 12.92 -11.71 -5.31
CA ILE A 13 14.11 -12.51 -5.65
C ILE A 13 14.89 -11.73 -6.71
N GLY A 14 16.14 -11.40 -6.39
CA GLY A 14 16.99 -10.53 -7.20
C GLY A 14 17.62 -11.23 -8.40
N ILE A 15 18.00 -10.43 -9.40
CA ILE A 15 19.01 -10.79 -10.40
C ILE A 15 19.93 -9.60 -10.62
N LEU A 16 21.21 -9.84 -10.31
CA LEU A 16 22.37 -9.10 -10.78
C LEU A 16 22.54 -9.31 -12.29
N SER A 17 22.81 -8.25 -13.05
CA SER A 17 24.14 -7.97 -13.65
C SER A 17 24.07 -7.23 -15.01
N LEU A 18 24.93 -6.20 -15.10
CA LEU A 18 25.68 -5.65 -16.26
C LEU A 18 24.84 -5.05 -17.42
N SER A 19 25.05 -3.81 -17.91
CA SER A 19 26.30 -3.13 -18.25
C SER A 19 26.11 -1.61 -18.47
N CYS A 20 27.21 -0.86 -18.37
CA CYS A 20 27.41 0.60 -18.38
C CYS A 20 27.17 1.33 -19.72
N GLN A 21 26.82 2.63 -19.64
CA GLN A 21 27.61 3.82 -20.09
C GLN A 21 26.69 5.07 -20.12
N ASN A 22 26.84 6.02 -19.19
CA ASN A 22 27.74 7.19 -19.21
C ASN A 22 27.37 8.29 -20.23
N SER A 23 26.84 9.43 -19.76
CA SER A 23 27.46 10.75 -20.02
C SER A 23 26.80 11.85 -19.18
N LYS A 24 27.65 12.78 -18.74
CA LYS A 24 27.38 13.96 -17.92
C LYS A 24 26.83 15.10 -18.78
N SER A 25 26.05 16.01 -18.18
CA SER A 25 26.46 17.42 -18.10
C SER A 25 25.58 18.23 -17.14
N THR A 26 26.27 19.14 -16.46
CA THR A 26 25.85 20.12 -15.46
C THR A 26 25.58 21.44 -16.18
N GLU A 27 24.56 22.22 -15.81
CA GLU A 27 24.72 23.58 -15.23
C GLU A 27 23.41 24.37 -15.10
N THR A 28 23.38 25.05 -13.98
CA THR A 28 22.44 26.02 -13.41
C THR A 28 22.16 27.27 -14.26
N SER A 29 20.95 27.82 -14.14
CA SER A 29 20.79 29.28 -13.95
C SER A 29 19.51 29.63 -13.20
N ASN A 30 19.63 30.57 -12.27
CA ASN A 30 18.57 31.12 -11.43
C ASN A 30 17.65 32.06 -12.23
N LEU A 31 16.37 32.15 -11.88
CA LEU A 31 15.72 33.42 -11.51
C LEU A 31 14.32 33.17 -10.92
N ALA A 32 14.06 33.83 -9.79
CA ALA A 32 12.79 33.79 -9.09
C ALA A 32 11.72 34.63 -9.81
N THR A 33 10.52 34.07 -9.94
CA THR A 33 9.26 34.82 -10.03
C THR A 33 8.14 34.00 -9.39
N ASN A 34 7.52 34.58 -8.36
CA ASN A 34 6.28 34.13 -7.75
C ASN A 34 5.18 33.99 -8.81
N ILE A 35 4.61 32.80 -8.94
CA ILE A 35 3.23 32.60 -9.40
C ILE A 35 2.61 31.52 -8.51
N ASP A 36 1.90 31.98 -7.49
CA ASP A 36 1.05 31.18 -6.65
C ASP A 36 -0.28 30.97 -7.38
N GLN A 37 -0.32 30.11 -8.40
CA GLN A 37 -1.54 29.58 -9.04
C GLN A 37 -1.27 28.27 -9.79
N ASN A 38 -1.13 27.16 -9.05
CA ASN A 38 -1.65 25.86 -9.47
C ASN A 38 -1.70 24.92 -8.26
N THR A 39 -2.63 25.13 -7.34
CA THR A 39 -2.76 24.22 -6.19
C THR A 39 -3.52 22.99 -6.66
N SER A 40 -2.81 22.04 -7.27
CA SER A 40 -3.27 20.65 -7.37
C SER A 40 -3.91 20.25 -6.04
N PRO A 41 -5.09 19.59 -6.03
CA PRO A 41 -5.82 19.32 -4.79
C PRO A 41 -4.88 18.63 -3.80
N LYS A 42 -4.52 19.35 -2.72
CA LYS A 42 -3.65 18.83 -1.66
C LYS A 42 -4.31 17.57 -1.11
N LEU A 43 -3.67 16.42 -1.28
CA LEU A 43 -4.16 15.12 -0.84
C LEU A 43 -4.41 15.16 0.68
N LYS A 44 -5.67 15.01 1.12
CA LYS A 44 -6.04 15.04 2.54
C LYS A 44 -6.34 13.64 3.09
N ARG A 45 -5.32 12.81 3.33
CA ARG A 45 -5.50 11.41 3.81
C ARG A 45 -6.27 11.28 5.12
N TYR A 46 -6.14 12.25 6.01
CA TYR A 46 -6.73 12.21 7.34
C TYR A 46 -7.59 13.44 7.62
N SER A 47 -8.58 13.30 8.49
CA SER A 47 -9.37 14.46 8.95
C SER A 47 -8.59 15.32 9.96
N LEU A 48 -7.41 14.86 10.42
CA LEU A 48 -6.53 15.54 11.38
C LEU A 48 -5.34 16.18 10.66
N LYS A 49 -4.91 17.37 11.11
CA LYS A 49 -3.86 18.14 10.42
C LYS A 49 -2.49 17.48 10.54
N SER A 50 -2.17 16.90 11.68
CA SER A 50 -0.87 16.30 11.97
C SER A 50 -0.96 15.27 13.08
N GLY A 51 0.05 14.42 13.19
CA GLY A 51 0.15 13.48 14.29
C GLY A 51 1.39 12.59 14.25
N ILE A 52 1.59 11.93 15.38
CA ILE A 52 2.62 10.92 15.60
C ILE A 52 1.91 9.69 16.17
N VAL A 53 2.08 8.54 15.54
CA VAL A 53 1.49 7.29 16.01
C VAL A 53 2.54 6.20 16.03
N LYS A 54 2.62 5.47 17.14
CA LYS A 54 3.53 4.33 17.32
C LYS A 54 2.74 3.05 17.48
N TYR A 55 3.12 2.02 16.77
CA TYR A 55 2.45 0.73 16.76
C TYR A 55 3.37 -0.39 17.23
N LYS A 56 2.75 -1.45 17.73
CA LYS A 56 3.33 -2.79 17.78
C LYS A 56 2.51 -3.73 16.92
N SER A 57 3.19 -4.64 16.24
CA SER A 57 2.55 -5.72 15.51
C SER A 57 2.94 -7.09 16.08
N LYS A 58 2.02 -8.05 15.95
CA LYS A 58 2.22 -9.45 16.24
C LYS A 58 1.69 -10.27 15.07
N ILE A 59 2.51 -11.18 14.59
CA ILE A 59 2.20 -12.10 13.50
C ILE A 59 2.19 -13.50 14.09
N ASN A 60 1.15 -14.26 13.80
CA ASN A 60 1.07 -15.67 14.20
C ASN A 60 0.17 -16.42 13.24
N GLY A 61 0.54 -17.66 12.93
CA GLY A 61 -0.36 -18.53 12.18
C GLY A 61 0.35 -19.70 11.54
N LYS A 62 -0.42 -20.43 10.72
CA LYS A 62 0.07 -21.61 10.03
C LYS A 62 -0.35 -21.55 8.57
N VAL A 63 0.60 -21.85 7.69
CA VAL A 63 0.40 -21.88 6.23
C VAL A 63 1.23 -23.01 5.65
N MET A 64 0.62 -23.88 4.84
CA MET A 64 1.31 -24.98 4.14
C MET A 64 2.23 -25.84 5.04
N GLY A 65 1.73 -26.26 6.22
CA GLY A 65 2.52 -27.07 7.17
C GLY A 65 3.60 -26.30 7.94
N SER A 66 3.81 -25.03 7.62
CA SER A 66 4.75 -24.14 8.31
C SER A 66 4.05 -23.32 9.39
N THR A 67 4.74 -23.03 10.48
CA THR A 67 4.27 -22.11 11.53
C THR A 67 5.04 -20.82 11.44
N ILE A 68 4.33 -19.70 11.39
CA ILE A 68 4.90 -18.36 11.31
C ILE A 68 4.60 -17.64 12.62
N THR A 69 5.63 -17.02 13.19
CA THR A 69 5.48 -16.09 14.32
C THR A 69 6.31 -14.85 14.04
N GLY A 70 5.90 -13.71 14.57
CA GLY A 70 6.65 -12.48 14.38
C GLY A 70 6.13 -11.34 15.23
N ASN A 71 6.93 -10.29 15.27
CA ASN A 71 6.62 -9.05 15.95
C ASN A 71 7.24 -7.89 15.18
N GLY A 72 6.67 -6.71 15.36
CA GLY A 72 7.22 -5.50 14.77
C GLY A 72 6.84 -4.24 15.52
N THR A 73 7.48 -3.16 15.13
CA THR A 73 7.19 -1.79 15.56
C THR A 73 7.04 -0.93 14.33
N GLU A 74 6.13 0.04 14.39
CA GLU A 74 6.00 1.03 13.33
C GLU A 74 5.81 2.41 13.94
N GLU A 75 6.46 3.42 13.36
CA GLU A 75 6.24 4.82 13.70
C GLU A 75 5.74 5.55 12.45
N VAL A 76 4.63 6.26 12.61
CA VAL A 76 4.02 7.09 11.56
C VAL A 76 4.05 8.54 12.01
N TYR A 77 4.62 9.38 11.17
CA TYR A 77 4.68 10.83 11.32
C TYR A 77 3.93 11.44 10.15
N PHE A 78 2.95 12.29 10.41
CA PHE A 78 2.24 12.98 9.32
C PHE A 78 1.93 14.42 9.67
N LYS A 79 1.85 15.24 8.62
CA LYS A 79 1.36 16.62 8.67
C LYS A 79 0.63 16.97 7.39
N ASP A 80 0.07 18.17 7.35
CA ASP A 80 -0.71 18.67 6.22
C ASP A 80 -1.82 17.70 5.81
N TRP A 81 -2.57 17.20 6.81
CA TRP A 81 -3.64 16.22 6.64
C TRP A 81 -3.19 14.90 5.99
N GLY A 82 -1.91 14.56 6.14
CA GLY A 82 -1.30 13.38 5.55
C GLY A 82 -0.88 13.58 4.10
N ALA A 83 -0.84 14.81 3.57
CA ALA A 83 -0.16 15.11 2.31
C ALA A 83 1.35 14.84 2.41
N LYS A 84 1.90 14.96 3.63
CA LYS A 84 3.26 14.57 3.97
C LYS A 84 3.25 13.58 5.11
N GLU A 85 3.75 12.39 4.85
CA GLU A 85 3.79 11.27 5.79
C GLU A 85 5.14 10.57 5.71
N LEU A 86 5.64 10.08 6.83
CA LEU A 86 6.76 9.13 6.86
C LEU A 86 6.42 7.99 7.82
N LYS A 87 6.66 6.77 7.36
CA LYS A 87 6.48 5.53 8.08
C LYS A 87 7.82 4.82 8.18
N LYS A 88 8.17 4.37 9.39
CA LYS A 88 9.31 3.49 9.64
C LYS A 88 8.81 2.23 10.30
N SER A 89 9.20 1.09 9.77
CA SER A 89 8.77 -0.20 10.30
C SER A 89 9.96 -1.12 10.50
N ASP A 90 9.99 -1.78 11.65
CA ASP A 90 10.89 -2.88 11.96
C ASP A 90 10.04 -4.12 12.20
N GLU A 91 10.34 -5.21 11.49
CA GLU A 91 9.64 -6.48 11.65
C GLU A 91 10.65 -7.62 11.77
N LYS A 92 10.40 -8.52 12.72
CA LYS A 92 11.07 -9.80 12.84
C LYS A 92 10.06 -10.91 12.69
N LYS A 93 10.35 -11.86 11.80
CA LYS A 93 9.51 -13.02 11.55
C LYS A 93 10.36 -14.29 11.61
N VAL A 94 9.82 -15.30 12.27
CA VAL A 94 10.37 -16.64 12.41
C VAL A 94 9.40 -17.62 11.77
N THR A 95 9.87 -18.34 10.76
CA THR A 95 9.11 -19.36 10.04
C THR A 95 9.71 -20.72 10.34
N HIS A 96 8.94 -21.59 10.98
CA HIS A 96 9.26 -22.99 11.14
C HIS A 96 8.60 -23.78 10.02
N ILE A 97 9.41 -24.21 9.05
CA ILE A 97 8.99 -25.01 7.91
C ILE A 97 9.02 -26.47 8.32
N ASN A 98 7.90 -27.16 8.14
CA ASN A 98 7.80 -28.61 8.32
C ASN A 98 7.07 -29.20 7.11
N ILE A 99 7.84 -29.57 6.09
CA ILE A 99 7.33 -30.09 4.83
C ILE A 99 8.04 -31.41 4.55
N PHE A 100 7.29 -32.48 4.28
CA PHE A 100 7.83 -33.83 4.02
C PHE A 100 8.85 -34.36 5.05
N GLY A 101 8.65 -34.04 6.34
CA GLY A 101 9.53 -34.47 7.43
C GLY A 101 10.85 -33.68 7.54
N GLN A 102 11.12 -32.77 6.61
CA GLN A 102 12.23 -31.83 6.70
C GLN A 102 11.81 -30.63 7.56
N LYS A 103 12.61 -30.36 8.60
CA LYS A 103 12.41 -29.21 9.50
C LYS A 103 13.47 -28.16 9.22
N LYS A 104 13.04 -26.94 8.90
CA LYS A 104 13.91 -25.77 8.74
C LYS A 104 13.34 -24.60 9.52
N THR A 105 14.21 -23.78 10.11
CA THR A 105 13.81 -22.51 10.72
C THR A 105 14.45 -21.38 9.93
N GLU A 106 13.63 -20.44 9.49
CA GLU A 106 14.07 -19.22 8.82
C GLU A 106 13.73 -18.02 9.67
N VAL A 107 14.67 -17.09 9.79
CA VAL A 107 14.48 -15.81 10.48
C VAL A 107 14.69 -14.71 9.46
N SER A 108 13.70 -13.83 9.32
CA SER A 108 13.79 -12.64 8.49
C SER A 108 13.59 -11.40 9.35
N GLU A 109 14.47 -10.43 9.17
CA GLU A 109 14.36 -9.10 9.75
C GLU A 109 14.23 -8.09 8.61
N THR A 110 13.22 -7.24 8.70
CA THR A 110 12.90 -6.25 7.65
C THR A 110 12.84 -4.89 8.31
N HIS A 111 13.54 -3.92 7.72
CA HIS A 111 13.40 -2.52 8.05
C HIS A 111 12.96 -1.76 6.80
N THR A 112 11.85 -1.03 6.90
CA THR A 112 11.32 -0.23 5.80
C THR A 112 11.16 1.22 6.20
N ILE A 113 11.41 2.11 5.23
CA ILE A 113 11.09 3.53 5.35
C ILE A 113 10.27 3.90 4.11
N ASP A 114 9.06 4.36 4.35
CA ASP A 114 8.14 4.83 3.31
C ASP A 114 7.81 6.29 3.59
N LYS A 115 8.03 7.16 2.61
CA LYS A 115 7.63 8.56 2.69
C LYS A 115 6.63 8.87 1.61
N LEU A 116 5.61 9.63 1.98
CA LEU A 116 4.73 10.30 1.04
C LEU A 116 5.02 11.79 1.12
N ASP A 117 5.21 12.42 -0.03
CA ASP A 117 5.32 13.86 -0.14
C ASP A 117 4.49 14.34 -1.33
N ASN A 118 3.32 14.93 -1.04
CA ASN A 118 2.43 15.57 -2.00
C ASN A 118 2.13 14.72 -3.25
N GLY A 119 1.76 13.45 -3.04
CA GLY A 119 1.35 12.54 -4.12
C GLY A 119 2.51 11.77 -4.78
N LYS A 120 3.74 11.92 -4.29
CA LYS A 120 4.85 11.02 -4.61
C LYS A 120 5.16 10.12 -3.41
N SER A 121 5.25 8.82 -3.66
CA SER A 121 5.66 7.81 -2.68
C SER A 121 7.13 7.46 -2.91
N TYR A 122 7.90 7.46 -1.83
CA TYR A 122 9.33 7.15 -1.77
C TYR A 122 9.49 5.90 -0.90
N ASN A 123 9.93 4.80 -1.48
CA ASN A 123 10.22 3.55 -0.77
C ASN A 123 11.75 3.38 -0.69
N VAL A 124 12.29 3.29 0.53
CA VAL A 124 13.73 3.16 0.75
C VAL A 124 14.10 1.69 0.83
N ASP A 125 14.90 1.23 -0.13
CA ASP A 125 15.58 -0.06 -0.05
C ASP A 125 16.92 0.13 0.66
N LEU A 126 16.95 -0.17 1.96
CA LEU A 126 18.16 -0.06 2.77
C LEU A 126 19.27 -1.03 2.36
N LYS A 127 18.91 -2.19 1.76
CA LYS A 127 19.88 -3.22 1.39
C LYS A 127 20.63 -2.82 0.13
N ASN A 128 19.89 -2.38 -0.88
CA ASN A 128 20.45 -1.93 -2.15
C ASN A 128 20.86 -0.45 -2.13
N LYS A 129 20.55 0.26 -1.03
CA LYS A 129 20.85 1.69 -0.83
C LYS A 129 20.32 2.55 -1.98
N VAL A 130 19.04 2.40 -2.27
CA VAL A 130 18.34 3.11 -3.34
C VAL A 130 16.97 3.54 -2.83
N ILE A 131 16.46 4.67 -3.35
CA ILE A 131 15.11 5.14 -3.07
C ILE A 131 14.30 5.02 -4.35
N TYR A 132 13.26 4.21 -4.31
CA TYR A 132 12.30 4.08 -5.39
C TYR A 132 11.22 5.13 -5.25
N VAL A 133 10.96 5.87 -6.34
CA VAL A 133 9.95 6.93 -6.35
C VAL A 133 8.89 6.61 -7.39
N GLN A 134 7.62 6.74 -6.99
CA GLN A 134 6.48 6.57 -7.88
C GLN A 134 5.35 7.52 -7.49
N LYS A 135 4.39 7.71 -8.40
CA LYS A 135 3.14 8.40 -8.07
C LYS A 135 2.37 7.57 -7.04
N ASP A 136 1.81 8.26 -6.07
CA ASP A 136 1.10 7.61 -4.97
C ASP A 136 -0.21 6.99 -5.46
N PRO A 137 -0.39 5.65 -5.37
CA PRO A 137 -1.60 4.99 -5.82
C PRO A 137 -2.85 5.42 -5.02
N ALA A 138 -2.69 5.92 -3.79
CA ALA A 138 -3.82 6.43 -3.02
C ALA A 138 -4.44 7.69 -3.64
N LEU A 139 -3.67 8.48 -4.39
CA LEU A 139 -4.19 9.66 -5.10
C LEU A 139 -5.18 9.26 -6.19
N ALA A 140 -4.90 8.19 -6.93
CA ALA A 140 -5.83 7.64 -7.91
C ALA A 140 -7.11 7.16 -7.22
N MET A 141 -6.98 6.45 -6.09
CA MET A 141 -8.13 5.95 -5.32
C MET A 141 -9.02 7.06 -4.75
N VAL A 142 -8.45 8.15 -4.22
CA VAL A 142 -9.24 9.30 -3.72
C VAL A 142 -10.05 9.96 -4.86
N LYS A 143 -9.44 10.12 -6.04
CA LYS A 143 -10.15 10.63 -7.23
C LYS A 143 -11.31 9.71 -7.60
N THR A 144 -11.08 8.39 -7.69
CA THR A 144 -12.09 7.41 -8.10
C THR A 144 -13.24 7.25 -7.10
N PHE A 145 -12.96 7.24 -5.79
CA PHE A 145 -13.96 6.81 -4.80
C PHE A 145 -14.68 7.95 -4.07
N GLY A 146 -14.13 9.16 -3.96
CA GLY A 146 -14.77 10.21 -3.15
C GLY A 146 -14.81 11.59 -3.76
N ASN A 147 -14.52 11.77 -5.04
CA ASN A 147 -14.69 13.06 -5.72
C ASN A 147 -13.99 14.22 -4.95
N GLY A 148 -12.84 13.93 -4.33
CA GLY A 148 -12.08 14.88 -3.51
C GLY A 148 -12.35 14.84 -1.99
N ASP A 149 -13.39 14.15 -1.51
CA ASP A 149 -13.62 13.89 -0.09
C ASP A 149 -12.98 12.57 0.34
N VAL A 150 -11.95 12.65 1.17
CA VAL A 150 -11.16 11.49 1.58
C VAL A 150 -11.83 10.65 2.65
N GLU A 151 -12.61 11.25 3.56
CA GLU A 151 -13.32 10.48 4.59
C GLU A 151 -14.43 9.64 3.94
N ALA A 152 -15.16 10.25 2.98
CA ALA A 152 -16.11 9.53 2.14
C ALA A 152 -15.43 8.49 1.23
N SER A 153 -14.25 8.80 0.66
CA SER A 153 -13.47 7.86 -0.16
C SER A 153 -13.10 6.61 0.64
N GLY A 154 -12.53 6.80 1.84
CA GLY A 154 -12.09 5.71 2.71
C GLY A 154 -13.26 4.82 3.11
N LYS A 155 -14.39 5.41 3.52
CA LYS A 155 -15.60 4.66 3.85
C LYS A 155 -16.11 3.83 2.66
N LYS A 156 -16.29 4.45 1.49
CA LYS A 156 -16.74 3.77 0.28
C LYS A 156 -15.77 2.68 -0.17
N MET A 157 -14.47 2.89 0.01
CA MET A 157 -13.45 1.89 -0.26
C MET A 157 -13.63 0.67 0.65
N LEU A 158 -13.79 0.86 1.95
CA LEU A 158 -14.03 -0.25 2.88
C LEU A 158 -15.32 -1.01 2.55
N GLU A 159 -16.41 -0.30 2.27
CA GLU A 159 -17.68 -0.91 1.83
C GLU A 159 -17.51 -1.68 0.51
N SER A 160 -16.73 -1.15 -0.43
CA SER A 160 -16.44 -1.81 -1.71
C SER A 160 -15.70 -3.13 -1.55
N MET A 161 -14.90 -3.27 -0.49
CA MET A 161 -14.18 -4.49 -0.13
C MET A 161 -15.04 -5.45 0.71
N GLY A 162 -16.35 -5.20 0.82
CA GLY A 162 -17.28 -5.99 1.64
C GLY A 162 -17.28 -5.62 3.11
N GLY A 163 -16.68 -4.49 3.47
CA GLY A 163 -16.61 -3.99 4.83
C GLY A 163 -17.93 -3.43 5.34
N LYS A 164 -18.12 -3.53 6.66
CA LYS A 164 -19.28 -2.99 7.37
C LYS A 164 -18.85 -2.33 8.67
N GLN A 165 -19.37 -1.15 8.95
CA GLN A 165 -19.21 -0.54 10.26
C GLN A 165 -20.09 -1.29 11.27
N VAL A 166 -19.49 -1.82 12.34
CA VAL A 166 -20.16 -2.67 13.34
C VAL A 166 -20.27 -2.01 14.71
N GLY A 167 -19.68 -0.84 14.91
CA GLY A 167 -19.83 -0.11 16.16
C GLY A 167 -18.78 0.98 16.37
N LYS A 168 -18.63 1.37 17.63
CA LYS A 168 -17.61 2.31 18.12
C LYS A 168 -16.94 1.74 19.36
N GLU A 169 -15.62 1.83 19.42
CA GLU A 169 -14.82 1.35 20.55
C GLU A 169 -13.69 2.36 20.84
N LYS A 170 -13.21 2.42 22.09
CA LYS A 170 -12.12 3.31 22.47
C LYS A 170 -10.77 2.63 22.40
N ILE A 171 -9.82 3.22 21.67
CA ILE A 171 -8.40 2.81 21.65
C ILE A 171 -7.58 4.01 22.10
N LEU A 172 -6.76 3.84 23.16
CA LEU A 172 -5.98 4.94 23.78
C LEU A 172 -6.83 6.18 24.13
N GLY A 173 -8.11 6.00 24.46
CA GLY A 173 -9.05 7.06 24.76
C GLY A 173 -9.74 7.70 23.54
N TYR A 174 -9.32 7.37 22.31
CA TYR A 174 -9.94 7.85 21.08
C TYR A 174 -11.13 6.98 20.66
N ASN A 175 -12.26 7.60 20.35
CA ASN A 175 -13.45 6.90 19.86
C ASN A 175 -13.25 6.50 18.39
N CYS A 176 -12.93 5.24 18.15
CA CYS A 176 -12.75 4.67 16.82
C CYS A 176 -14.06 4.13 16.27
N ASP A 177 -14.28 4.33 14.97
CA ASP A 177 -15.26 3.57 14.22
C ASP A 177 -14.69 2.17 13.96
N VAL A 178 -15.49 1.16 14.30
CA VAL A 178 -15.07 -0.24 14.17
C VAL A 178 -15.66 -0.81 12.91
N TRP A 179 -14.78 -1.26 12.02
CA TRP A 179 -15.11 -1.83 10.73
C TRP A 179 -14.74 -3.30 10.71
N GLU A 180 -15.71 -4.16 10.43
CA GLU A 180 -15.48 -5.54 10.05
C GLU A 180 -15.27 -5.59 8.55
N ILE A 181 -14.20 -6.25 8.12
CA ILE A 181 -13.86 -6.47 6.72
C ILE A 181 -13.57 -7.96 6.53
N PRO A 182 -13.69 -8.52 5.32
CA PRO A 182 -13.36 -9.92 5.14
C PRO A 182 -11.92 -10.20 5.61
N GLY A 183 -11.77 -11.25 6.42
CA GLY A 183 -10.50 -11.61 7.05
C GLY A 183 -10.18 -10.88 8.35
N GLY A 184 -10.93 -9.84 8.76
CA GLY A 184 -10.52 -9.08 9.94
C GLY A 184 -11.40 -7.92 10.41
N LYS A 185 -10.81 -7.11 11.29
CA LYS A 185 -11.43 -5.92 11.88
C LYS A 185 -10.41 -4.79 11.96
N GLN A 186 -10.87 -3.55 11.82
CA GLN A 186 -10.05 -2.36 12.00
C GLN A 186 -10.79 -1.29 12.80
N TRP A 187 -10.04 -0.53 13.58
CA TRP A 187 -10.52 0.55 14.45
C TRP A 187 -9.93 1.85 13.93
N ILE A 188 -10.77 2.67 13.32
CA ILE A 188 -10.33 3.87 12.61
C ILE A 188 -10.75 5.11 13.40
N TYR A 189 -9.78 5.94 13.72
CA TYR A 189 -10.00 7.27 14.28
C TYR A 189 -9.65 8.33 13.23
N LYS A 190 -10.66 9.03 12.70
CA LYS A 190 -10.47 10.15 11.75
C LYS A 190 -9.57 9.82 10.55
N GLY A 191 -9.78 8.62 9.98
CA GLY A 191 -9.00 8.08 8.86
C GLY A 191 -7.75 7.30 9.25
N ILE A 192 -7.37 7.29 10.54
CA ILE A 192 -6.13 6.67 11.03
C ILE A 192 -6.47 5.35 11.74
N PRO A 193 -6.00 4.19 11.25
CA PRO A 193 -6.26 2.91 11.90
C PRO A 193 -5.42 2.79 13.17
N LEU A 194 -6.05 2.88 14.35
CA LEU A 194 -5.38 2.69 15.64
C LEU A 194 -5.23 1.21 16.01
N LYS A 195 -6.05 0.34 15.43
CA LYS A 195 -5.92 -1.11 15.57
C LYS A 195 -6.36 -1.79 14.27
N LEU A 196 -5.67 -2.85 13.92
CA LEU A 196 -5.98 -3.73 12.81
C LEU A 196 -5.73 -5.16 13.27
N GLN A 197 -6.69 -6.05 12.99
CA GLN A 197 -6.51 -7.48 13.13
C GLN A 197 -6.98 -8.11 11.83
N MET A 198 -6.08 -8.78 11.13
CA MET A 198 -6.35 -9.35 9.82
C MET A 198 -5.78 -10.76 9.74
N THR A 199 -6.53 -11.69 9.18
CA THR A 199 -6.10 -13.06 8.93
C THR A 199 -6.16 -13.33 7.43
N VAL A 200 -5.00 -13.60 6.84
CA VAL A 200 -4.87 -13.94 5.42
C VAL A 200 -4.14 -15.27 5.33
N MET A 201 -4.71 -16.24 4.59
CA MET A 201 -4.12 -17.57 4.37
C MET A 201 -3.65 -18.28 5.68
N GLY A 202 -4.44 -18.17 6.75
CA GLY A 202 -4.13 -18.81 8.04
C GLY A 202 -3.08 -18.09 8.89
N VAL A 203 -2.63 -16.90 8.47
CA VAL A 203 -1.71 -16.03 9.23
C VAL A 203 -2.47 -14.80 9.72
N THR A 204 -2.53 -14.64 11.03
CA THR A 204 -3.12 -13.49 11.70
C THR A 204 -2.04 -12.47 12.04
N THR A 205 -2.24 -11.25 11.55
CA THR A 205 -1.49 -10.06 11.93
C THR A 205 -2.37 -9.14 12.75
N THR A 206 -1.92 -8.82 13.96
CA THR A 206 -2.51 -7.78 14.79
C THR A 206 -1.53 -6.62 14.88
N LYS A 207 -1.98 -5.42 14.53
CA LYS A 207 -1.24 -4.17 14.68
C LYS A 207 -2.06 -3.23 15.56
N GLU A 208 -1.46 -2.70 16.61
CA GLU A 208 -2.15 -1.87 17.59
C GLU A 208 -1.29 -0.69 18.00
N ALA A 209 -1.90 0.49 18.05
CA ALA A 209 -1.26 1.70 18.50
C ALA A 209 -0.93 1.59 19.99
N THR A 210 0.30 1.94 20.33
CA THR A 210 0.82 1.99 21.70
C THR A 210 0.98 3.41 22.21
N ASP A 211 1.12 4.39 21.30
CA ASP A 211 1.08 5.82 21.57
C ASP A 211 0.49 6.52 20.34
N ALA A 212 -0.34 7.54 20.57
CA ALA A 212 -0.93 8.33 19.51
C ALA A 212 -1.12 9.76 20.00
N LYS A 213 -0.56 10.73 19.26
CA LYS A 213 -0.67 12.15 19.55
C LYS A 213 -1.08 12.88 18.27
N PHE A 214 -2.18 13.60 18.33
CA PHE A 214 -2.75 14.28 17.17
C PHE A 214 -2.79 15.79 17.35
N ASN A 215 -2.78 16.51 16.24
CA ASN A 215 -2.72 17.97 16.17
C ASN A 215 -1.52 18.56 16.94
N VAL A 216 -0.41 17.83 16.93
CA VAL A 216 0.88 18.26 17.50
C VAL A 216 1.79 18.80 16.40
N ASP A 217 2.75 19.65 16.76
CA ASP A 217 3.81 20.03 15.83
C ASP A 217 4.71 18.82 15.54
N VAL A 218 4.94 18.54 14.26
CA VAL A 218 5.75 17.41 13.80
C VAL A 218 7.00 17.96 13.11
N PRO A 219 8.16 17.95 13.80
CA PRO A 219 9.41 18.48 13.28
C PRO A 219 9.80 17.92 11.90
N GLU A 220 10.32 18.80 11.04
CA GLU A 220 10.71 18.45 9.66
C GLU A 220 11.74 17.31 9.60
N LYS A 221 12.62 17.22 10.60
CA LYS A 221 13.64 16.16 10.72
C LYS A 221 13.08 14.73 10.64
N TYR A 222 11.81 14.53 11.02
CA TYR A 222 11.17 13.21 10.93
C TYR A 222 10.94 12.74 9.49
N PHE A 223 10.90 13.68 8.52
CA PHE A 223 10.63 13.41 7.11
C PHE A 223 11.88 13.32 6.24
N ASN A 224 13.06 13.31 6.86
CA ASN A 224 14.33 13.16 6.16
C ASN A 224 14.54 11.69 5.78
N LEU A 225 14.89 11.48 4.50
CA LEU A 225 15.32 10.19 3.96
C LEU A 225 16.85 10.08 4.04
N PRO A 226 17.42 8.86 4.05
CA PRO A 226 18.85 8.69 3.87
C PRO A 226 19.31 9.22 2.50
N ASP A 227 20.57 9.61 2.42
CA ASP A 227 21.19 10.09 1.19
C ASP A 227 21.57 8.92 0.28
N TYR A 228 20.57 8.45 -0.49
CA TYR A 228 20.69 7.37 -1.45
C TYR A 228 20.27 7.84 -2.85
N PRO A 229 20.82 7.23 -3.92
CA PRO A 229 20.36 7.49 -5.28
C PRO A 229 18.85 7.23 -5.40
N ILE A 230 18.18 8.16 -6.10
CA ILE A 230 16.76 8.06 -6.40
C ILE A 230 16.61 7.38 -7.77
N GLN A 231 15.76 6.36 -7.81
CA GLN A 231 15.30 5.72 -9.05
C GLN A 231 13.80 5.95 -9.17
N GLU A 232 13.39 6.64 -10.22
CA GLU A 232 11.99 6.69 -10.57
C GLU A 232 11.60 5.31 -11.13
N LEU A 233 10.65 4.67 -10.45
CA LEU A 233 9.97 3.53 -11.04
C LEU A 233 8.98 4.12 -12.04
N ASP A 234 9.40 4.16 -13.30
CA ASP A 234 8.44 4.22 -14.38
C ASP A 234 7.63 2.93 -14.27
N THR A 235 6.41 3.04 -13.74
CA THR A 235 5.41 1.99 -13.82
C THR A 235 5.08 1.82 -15.29
N GLY A 236 5.98 1.18 -16.06
CA GLY A 236 5.82 0.87 -17.46
C GLY A 236 4.52 0.07 -17.63
N GLY A 237 3.46 0.78 -18.02
CA GLY A 237 2.10 0.25 -18.16
C GLY A 237 1.02 0.89 -17.29
N MET A 238 1.36 1.61 -16.21
CA MET A 238 0.43 2.54 -15.54
C MET A 238 0.99 3.95 -15.62
N SER A 239 1.24 4.41 -16.86
CA SER A 239 1.33 5.84 -17.12
C SER A 239 -0.06 6.43 -16.91
N LEU A 240 -0.36 6.82 -15.67
CA LEU A 240 -1.25 7.95 -15.43
C LEU A 240 -0.42 9.23 -15.57
N SER A 241 0.18 9.43 -16.75
CA SER A 241 0.56 10.76 -17.20
C SER A 241 -0.71 11.59 -17.13
N ASP A 242 -0.61 12.75 -16.47
CA ASP A 242 -1.76 13.55 -16.04
C ASP A 242 -2.58 14.16 -17.20
N GLU A 243 -2.42 13.68 -18.45
CA GLU A 243 -3.20 14.14 -19.60
C GLU A 243 -3.73 13.04 -20.56
N ASP A 244 -3.32 11.76 -20.50
CA ASP A 244 -3.72 10.77 -21.55
C ASP A 244 -3.89 9.30 -21.09
N ALA A 245 -4.26 9.05 -19.83
CA ALA A 245 -4.63 7.69 -19.42
C ALA A 245 -6.04 7.30 -19.88
N GLN A 246 -6.25 7.24 -21.19
CA GLN A 246 -7.32 6.42 -21.74
C GLN A 246 -6.86 4.97 -21.65
N ILE A 247 -7.39 4.22 -20.70
CA ILE A 247 -7.48 2.76 -20.86
C ILE A 247 -8.16 2.56 -22.21
N ASP A 248 -7.53 1.81 -23.12
CA ASP A 248 -8.11 1.54 -24.44
C ASP A 248 -9.56 1.08 -24.21
N PRO A 249 -10.56 1.75 -24.80
CA PRO A 249 -11.96 1.38 -24.61
C PRO A 249 -12.22 -0.11 -24.84
N LYS A 250 -11.43 -0.77 -25.69
CA LYS A 250 -11.49 -2.22 -25.92
C LYS A 250 -11.03 -3.05 -24.74
N ASP A 251 -9.97 -2.63 -24.06
CA ASP A 251 -9.47 -3.32 -22.85
C ASP A 251 -10.47 -3.13 -21.70
N LEU A 252 -11.06 -1.94 -21.58
CA LEU A 252 -12.12 -1.67 -20.60
C LEU A 252 -13.37 -2.50 -20.88
N ASP A 253 -13.79 -2.60 -22.14
CA ASP A 253 -14.94 -3.42 -22.55
C ASP A 253 -14.68 -4.91 -22.35
N MET A 254 -13.45 -5.37 -22.61
CA MET A 254 -13.04 -6.74 -22.36
C MET A 254 -13.11 -7.06 -20.87
N ILE A 255 -12.61 -6.15 -20.01
CA ILE A 255 -12.68 -6.31 -18.57
C ILE A 255 -14.14 -6.33 -18.10
N LYS A 256 -14.99 -5.40 -18.54
CA LYS A 256 -16.42 -5.36 -18.19
C LYS A 256 -17.20 -6.62 -18.60
N LYS A 257 -16.79 -7.27 -19.70
CA LYS A 257 -17.44 -8.49 -20.24
C LYS A 257 -16.79 -9.78 -19.73
N MET A 258 -15.63 -9.69 -19.06
CA MET A 258 -14.89 -10.85 -18.58
C MET A 258 -15.69 -11.57 -17.49
N SER A 259 -15.89 -12.88 -17.67
CA SER A 259 -16.53 -13.70 -16.64
C SER A 259 -15.55 -14.03 -15.50
N PHE A 260 -16.08 -14.42 -14.35
CA PHE A 260 -15.25 -14.89 -13.24
C PHE A 260 -14.41 -16.12 -13.61
N GLU A 261 -14.92 -16.99 -14.48
CA GLU A 261 -14.16 -18.16 -14.94
C GLU A 261 -13.04 -17.79 -15.92
N ASP A 262 -13.26 -16.80 -16.78
CA ASP A 262 -12.21 -16.31 -17.67
C ASP A 262 -11.12 -15.58 -16.89
N TYR A 263 -11.51 -14.83 -15.85
CA TYR A 263 -10.56 -14.23 -14.91
C TYR A 263 -9.70 -15.27 -14.18
N LYS A 264 -10.30 -16.37 -13.71
CA LYS A 264 -9.54 -17.48 -13.10
C LYS A 264 -8.55 -18.08 -14.09
N LYS A 265 -8.97 -18.34 -15.33
CA LYS A 265 -8.11 -18.92 -16.37
C LYS A 265 -6.94 -17.99 -16.71
N MET A 266 -7.18 -16.70 -16.80
CA MET A 266 -6.14 -15.69 -17.01
C MET A 266 -5.10 -15.73 -15.87
N LEU A 267 -5.54 -15.70 -14.61
CA LEU A 267 -4.64 -15.81 -13.46
C LEU A 267 -3.87 -17.14 -13.44
N GLN A 268 -4.52 -18.26 -13.76
CA GLN A 268 -3.88 -19.57 -13.86
C GLN A 268 -2.78 -19.61 -14.93
N GLN A 269 -2.96 -18.90 -16.04
CA GLN A 269 -2.01 -18.88 -17.14
C GLN A 269 -0.84 -17.93 -16.88
N ASP A 270 -1.12 -16.77 -16.29
CA ASP A 270 -0.11 -15.73 -16.08
C ASP A 270 0.72 -15.94 -14.81
N ASP A 271 0.10 -16.43 -13.73
CA ASP A 271 0.78 -16.76 -12.48
C ASP A 271 0.16 -18.01 -11.81
N PRO A 272 0.48 -19.22 -12.32
CA PRO A 272 -0.09 -20.47 -11.82
C PRO A 272 0.22 -20.73 -10.35
N GLU A 273 1.30 -20.18 -9.81
CA GLU A 273 1.68 -20.35 -8.41
C GLU A 273 0.92 -19.40 -7.49
N ALA A 274 0.75 -18.12 -7.88
CA ALA A 274 -0.12 -17.20 -7.12
C ALA A 274 -1.58 -17.66 -7.16
N TYR A 275 -2.06 -18.16 -8.31
CA TYR A 275 -3.43 -18.68 -8.43
C TYR A 275 -3.71 -19.83 -7.46
N LYS A 276 -2.78 -20.79 -7.33
CA LYS A 276 -2.92 -21.93 -6.40
C LYS A 276 -2.95 -21.50 -4.92
N GLN A 277 -2.42 -20.32 -4.60
CA GLN A 277 -2.31 -19.82 -3.23
C GLN A 277 -3.53 -19.00 -2.81
N MET A 278 -4.33 -18.49 -3.76
CA MET A 278 -5.51 -17.69 -3.46
C MET A 278 -6.69 -18.57 -3.02
N SER A 279 -7.37 -18.16 -1.94
CA SER A 279 -8.63 -18.80 -1.56
C SER A 279 -9.74 -18.46 -2.56
N PRO A 280 -10.82 -19.25 -2.67
CA PRO A 280 -11.97 -18.91 -3.51
C PRO A 280 -12.58 -17.54 -3.19
N ASN A 281 -12.48 -17.10 -1.93
CA ASN A 281 -12.96 -15.79 -1.50
C ASN A 281 -12.03 -14.66 -1.97
N ASP A 282 -10.71 -14.86 -1.91
CA ASP A 282 -9.73 -13.86 -2.38
C ASP A 282 -9.82 -13.68 -3.89
N LEU A 283 -9.92 -14.78 -4.65
CA LEU A 283 -10.15 -14.76 -6.09
C LEU A 283 -11.44 -13.99 -6.45
N LYS A 284 -12.50 -14.22 -5.68
CA LYS A 284 -13.78 -13.54 -5.90
C LYS A 284 -13.68 -12.06 -5.57
N MET A 285 -12.97 -11.70 -4.51
CA MET A 285 -12.76 -10.31 -4.11
C MET A 285 -11.91 -9.56 -5.14
N SER A 286 -10.82 -10.14 -5.62
CA SER A 286 -9.96 -9.52 -6.63
C SER A 286 -10.70 -9.32 -7.95
N TYR A 287 -11.52 -10.29 -8.37
CA TYR A 287 -12.43 -10.16 -9.51
C TYR A 287 -13.44 -9.03 -9.32
N GLN A 288 -14.11 -8.98 -8.17
CA GLN A 288 -15.11 -7.96 -7.87
C GLN A 288 -14.52 -6.54 -7.86
N LEU A 289 -13.31 -6.38 -7.32
CA LEU A 289 -12.59 -5.10 -7.32
C LEU A 289 -12.30 -4.65 -8.75
N MET A 290 -11.76 -5.55 -9.58
CA MET A 290 -11.44 -5.27 -10.97
C MET A 290 -12.68 -4.94 -11.81
N GLN A 291 -13.77 -5.69 -11.68
CA GLN A 291 -15.06 -5.39 -12.34
C GLN A 291 -15.60 -4.02 -11.94
N LYS A 292 -15.54 -3.70 -10.64
CA LYS A 292 -16.06 -2.43 -10.12
C LYS A 292 -15.23 -1.25 -10.62
N MET A 293 -13.90 -1.37 -10.65
CA MET A 293 -13.01 -0.36 -11.25
C MET A 293 -13.36 -0.14 -12.73
N ALA A 294 -13.55 -1.21 -13.51
CA ALA A 294 -13.86 -1.09 -14.93
C ALA A 294 -15.23 -0.46 -15.22
N GLN A 295 -16.23 -0.73 -14.37
CA GLN A 295 -17.55 -0.10 -14.47
C GLN A 295 -17.49 1.41 -14.19
N GLN A 296 -16.64 1.83 -13.25
CA GLN A 296 -16.50 3.23 -12.84
C GLN A 296 -15.64 4.07 -13.79
N MET A 297 -14.69 3.47 -14.49
CA MET A 297 -13.83 4.16 -15.47
C MET A 297 -14.48 4.37 -16.85
N GLY A 298 -15.67 3.80 -17.08
CA GLY A 298 -16.42 3.99 -18.32
C GLY A 298 -17.69 4.81 -18.17
N GLN A 299 -17.80 5.58 -17.09
CA GLN A 299 -18.79 6.64 -16.87
C GLN A 299 -18.08 7.99 -16.96
#